data_AF-A0A6M8BEF8-F1
#
_entry.id   AF-A0A6M8BEF8-F1
#
_cell.length_a   1.000
_cell.length_b   1.000
_cell.length_c   1.000
_cell.angle_alpha   90.00
_cell.angle_beta   90.00
_cell.angle_gamma   90.00
#
_symmetry.space_group_name_H-M   'P 1'
#
loop_
_entity.id
_entity.type
_entity.pdbx_description
1 polymer ?
#
loop_
_entity_poly.entity_id
_entity_poly.type
_entity_poly.pdbx_seq_one_letter_code
_entity_poly.pdbx_strand_id
1 'polypeptide(L)'
;MDGLTLRAIAADTISYAIGSIRSNRALVQSVQASLNRIGHPVGTATGDWNPHTEAAYRAFAAQHQLPPDELSPRLASLLLSLPTVHTPPAPAPSPAPIAQPAPNPTPATSPAPAARPAPIAQSAPTSTPASRPTPIAQPAPNPTPAPIAQPAPSPIPASRLVPIAQPAPNPTPAPIAQPAPQPVLRPAPSPVLTEAQVFQEALRFTLRWEGGYVNHPADCGGETNFGITTATYRAYRQSRGLPVQSVRLITEDEVRDIYEQLYWQPAQCSMMQRPLAIAHFDTAVNFGVGGATMFLQEILGLRVDRVFGPVTQQATAQASHLDLAQRLCQARTDYRYRRVTRDPSQRVFLQGWLDRDNDLLRYIQPQKQP
;
A
#
# COMPACT_ATOMS: atom_id res chain seq x y z
N MET A 1 -4.24 12.89 -19.00
CA MET A 1 -3.41 13.92 -18.35
C MET A 1 -1.98 13.97 -18.89
N ASP A 2 -1.60 13.06 -19.79
CA ASP A 2 -0.31 13.15 -20.49
C ASP A 2 -0.22 14.47 -21.27
N GLY A 3 0.80 15.27 -20.94
CA GLY A 3 1.04 16.58 -21.55
C GLY A 3 0.57 17.80 -20.75
N LEU A 4 -0.12 17.63 -19.61
CA LEU A 4 -0.47 18.77 -18.74
C LEU A 4 0.80 19.31 -18.06
N THR A 5 1.13 20.58 -18.27
CA THR A 5 2.35 21.23 -17.74
C THR A 5 2.00 22.38 -16.80
N LEU A 6 2.95 22.77 -15.95
CA LEU A 6 2.76 23.89 -15.02
C LEU A 6 2.47 25.22 -15.75
N ARG A 7 3.09 25.42 -16.93
CA ARG A 7 2.82 26.59 -17.79
C ARG A 7 1.42 26.54 -18.42
N ALA A 8 0.97 25.35 -18.85
CA ALA A 8 -0.38 25.20 -19.39
C ALA A 8 -1.42 25.58 -18.33
N ILE A 9 -1.27 25.09 -17.09
CA ILE A 9 -2.19 25.41 -15.98
C ILE A 9 -2.15 26.91 -15.65
N ALA A 10 -0.97 27.55 -15.68
CA ALA A 10 -0.85 28.99 -15.42
C ALA A 10 -1.56 29.87 -16.49
N ALA A 11 -1.71 29.37 -17.72
CA ALA A 11 -2.39 30.07 -18.82
C ALA A 11 -3.87 29.65 -18.98
N ASP A 12 -4.34 28.72 -18.15
CA ASP A 12 -5.70 28.17 -18.20
C ASP A 12 -6.62 28.87 -17.18
N THR A 13 -7.90 28.53 -17.17
CA THR A 13 -8.90 28.98 -16.20
C THR A 13 -9.30 27.87 -15.21
N ILE A 14 -8.81 26.64 -15.42
CA ILE A 14 -9.21 25.44 -14.68
C ILE A 14 -8.23 25.14 -13.53
N SER A 15 -8.78 24.89 -12.33
CA SER A 15 -8.03 24.36 -11.18
C SER A 15 -7.99 22.83 -11.21
N TYR A 16 -6.86 22.24 -10.82
CA TYR A 16 -6.68 20.80 -10.78
C TYR A 16 -6.49 20.32 -9.34
N ALA A 17 -7.32 19.38 -8.87
CA ALA A 17 -7.14 18.80 -7.54
C ALA A 17 -5.75 18.17 -7.39
N ILE A 18 -5.11 18.35 -6.22
CA ILE A 18 -3.76 17.82 -5.98
C ILE A 18 -3.72 16.30 -6.19
N GLY A 19 -4.75 15.58 -5.76
CA GLY A 19 -4.87 14.12 -6.00
C GLY A 19 -4.76 13.72 -7.48
N SER A 20 -5.20 14.58 -8.40
CA SER A 20 -5.10 14.33 -9.84
C SER A 20 -3.69 14.56 -10.35
N ILE A 21 -3.04 15.67 -9.97
CA ILE A 21 -1.71 16.02 -10.49
C ILE A 21 -0.59 15.09 -9.99
N ARG A 22 -0.79 14.42 -8.83
CA ARG A 22 0.19 13.49 -8.22
C ARG A 22 0.64 12.37 -9.16
N SER A 23 -0.19 11.99 -10.12
CA SER A 23 0.09 10.96 -11.11
C SER A 23 0.98 11.43 -12.27
N ASN A 24 1.12 12.74 -12.48
CA ASN A 24 1.91 13.33 -13.56
C ASN A 24 3.30 13.72 -13.05
N ARG A 25 4.27 12.79 -13.16
CA ARG A 25 5.63 13.01 -12.64
C ARG A 25 6.29 14.28 -13.18
N ALA A 26 6.15 14.58 -14.47
CA ALA A 26 6.78 15.77 -15.08
C ALA A 26 6.22 17.08 -14.51
N LEU A 27 4.90 17.13 -14.27
CA LEU A 27 4.25 18.26 -13.59
C LEU A 27 4.72 18.38 -12.13
N VAL A 28 4.80 17.26 -11.40
CA VAL A 28 5.28 17.25 -10.02
C VAL A 28 6.74 17.71 -9.94
N GLN A 29 7.61 17.28 -10.85
CA GLN A 29 9.00 17.75 -10.94
C GLN A 29 9.06 19.26 -11.14
N SER A 30 8.20 19.80 -12.00
CA SER A 30 8.14 21.25 -12.27
C SER A 30 7.70 22.05 -11.03
N VAL A 31 6.72 21.54 -10.27
CA VAL A 31 6.30 22.13 -9.00
C VAL A 31 7.43 22.08 -7.97
N GLN A 32 8.07 20.93 -7.81
CA GLN A 32 9.19 20.75 -6.87
C GLN A 32 10.37 21.67 -7.17
N ALA A 33 10.77 21.76 -8.44
CA ALA A 33 11.84 22.65 -8.88
C ALA A 33 11.49 24.12 -8.58
N SER A 34 10.23 24.51 -8.80
CA SER A 34 9.74 25.85 -8.52
C SER A 34 9.75 26.18 -7.02
N LEU A 35 9.26 25.26 -6.18
CA LEU A 35 9.26 25.40 -4.72
C LEU A 35 10.68 25.56 -4.16
N ASN A 36 11.62 24.69 -4.57
CA ASN A 36 13.02 24.80 -4.16
C ASN A 36 13.61 26.16 -4.54
N ARG A 37 13.37 26.60 -5.77
CA ARG A 37 13.88 27.86 -6.31
C ARG A 37 13.39 29.08 -5.51
N ILE A 38 12.14 29.06 -5.05
CA ILE A 38 11.52 30.18 -4.33
C ILE A 38 11.66 30.05 -2.80
N GLY A 39 12.52 29.15 -2.31
CA GLY A 39 12.87 29.05 -0.89
C GLY A 39 11.99 28.09 -0.07
N HIS A 40 11.20 27.24 -0.73
CA HIS A 40 10.43 26.17 -0.09
C HIS A 40 11.09 24.81 -0.36
N PRO A 41 11.98 24.33 0.52
CA PRO A 41 12.80 23.16 0.24
C PRO A 41 11.96 21.87 0.22
N VAL A 42 12.00 21.18 -0.92
CA VAL A 42 11.35 19.87 -1.14
C VAL A 42 12.33 18.73 -1.37
N GLY A 43 13.64 19.04 -1.43
CA GLY A 43 14.69 18.09 -1.80
C GLY A 43 14.81 17.93 -3.31
N THR A 44 15.32 16.79 -3.78
CA THR A 44 15.45 16.50 -5.22
C THR A 44 14.08 16.48 -5.90
N ALA A 45 13.96 17.13 -7.07
CA ALA A 45 12.74 17.10 -7.87
C ALA A 45 12.57 15.71 -8.54
N THR A 46 12.11 14.71 -7.77
CA THR A 46 11.97 13.33 -8.26
C THR A 46 10.73 13.12 -9.12
N GLY A 47 9.72 13.99 -9.00
CA GLY A 47 8.41 13.82 -9.64
C GLY A 47 7.43 13.02 -8.81
N ASP A 48 7.80 12.67 -7.60
CA ASP A 48 6.94 11.97 -6.66
C ASP A 48 6.44 12.97 -5.63
N TRP A 49 5.12 13.06 -5.45
CA TRP A 49 4.52 14.00 -4.52
C TRP A 49 4.69 13.52 -3.08
N ASN A 50 5.89 13.73 -2.55
CA ASN A 50 6.31 13.29 -1.22
C ASN A 50 5.85 14.26 -0.11
N PRO A 51 5.95 13.89 1.18
CA PRO A 51 5.53 14.75 2.27
C PRO A 51 6.24 16.11 2.35
N HIS A 52 7.50 16.22 1.90
CA HIS A 52 8.21 17.49 1.84
C HIS A 52 7.61 18.41 0.77
N THR A 53 7.23 17.84 -0.38
CA THR A 53 6.53 18.53 -1.47
C THR A 53 5.15 18.99 -1.01
N GLU A 54 4.39 18.11 -0.36
CA GLU A 54 3.09 18.46 0.22
C GLU A 54 3.22 19.60 1.25
N ALA A 55 4.14 19.49 2.21
CA ALA A 55 4.33 20.50 3.25
C ALA A 55 4.78 21.85 2.66
N ALA A 56 5.77 21.84 1.76
CA ALA A 56 6.25 23.03 1.07
C ALA A 56 5.16 23.68 0.23
N TYR A 57 4.38 22.88 -0.50
CA TYR A 57 3.28 23.32 -1.33
C TYR A 57 2.16 23.95 -0.49
N ARG A 58 1.75 23.29 0.61
CA ARG A 58 0.73 23.82 1.53
C ARG A 58 1.20 25.11 2.20
N ALA A 59 2.45 25.18 2.64
CA ALA A 59 3.02 26.39 3.22
C ALA A 59 3.02 27.54 2.21
N PHE A 60 3.41 27.26 0.97
CA PHE A 60 3.38 28.23 -0.12
C PHE A 60 1.95 28.70 -0.45
N ALA A 61 0.99 27.78 -0.57
CA ALA A 61 -0.41 28.08 -0.81
C ALA A 61 -0.99 28.95 0.32
N ALA A 62 -0.72 28.60 1.59
CA ALA A 62 -1.15 29.35 2.76
C ALA A 62 -0.55 30.76 2.80
N GLN A 63 0.75 30.91 2.49
CA GLN A 63 1.42 32.21 2.42
C GLN A 63 0.77 33.16 1.40
N HIS A 64 0.19 32.62 0.34
CA HIS A 64 -0.51 33.39 -0.69
C HIS A 64 -2.04 33.36 -0.57
N GLN A 65 -2.58 32.80 0.52
CA GLN A 65 -4.02 32.72 0.80
C GLN A 65 -4.80 31.99 -0.31
N LEU A 66 -4.20 30.94 -0.88
CA LEU A 66 -4.77 30.10 -1.92
C LEU A 66 -5.11 28.70 -1.37
N PRO A 67 -6.12 28.02 -1.94
CA PRO A 67 -6.52 26.69 -1.48
C PRO A 67 -5.38 25.67 -1.65
N PRO A 68 -5.03 24.90 -0.60
CA PRO A 68 -3.90 23.97 -0.64
C PRO A 68 -4.21 22.63 -1.32
N ASP A 69 -5.49 22.34 -1.58
CA ASP A 69 -5.96 21.04 -2.09
C ASP A 69 -6.10 21.03 -3.62
N GLU A 70 -5.79 22.14 -4.28
CA GLU A 70 -5.78 22.28 -5.73
C GLU A 70 -4.61 23.12 -6.26
N LEU A 71 -4.17 22.81 -7.48
CA LEU A 71 -3.29 23.64 -8.28
C LEU A 71 -4.10 24.53 -9.22
N SER A 72 -4.34 25.76 -8.77
CA SER A 72 -5.03 26.79 -9.54
C SER A 72 -4.10 27.54 -10.52
N PRO A 73 -4.63 28.18 -11.58
CA PRO A 73 -3.83 28.98 -12.51
C PRO A 73 -3.01 30.09 -11.83
N ARG A 74 -3.58 30.70 -10.78
CA ARG A 74 -2.91 31.73 -9.99
C ARG A 74 -1.72 31.18 -9.21
N LEU A 75 -1.87 29.99 -8.59
CA LEU A 75 -0.79 29.35 -7.85
C LEU A 75 0.31 28.86 -8.81
N ALA A 76 -0.07 28.29 -9.95
CA ALA A 76 0.86 27.90 -11.01
C ALA A 76 1.66 29.09 -11.55
N SER A 77 1.01 30.25 -11.73
CA SER A 77 1.68 31.50 -12.11
C SER A 77 2.70 31.94 -11.07
N LEU A 78 2.34 31.96 -9.78
CA LEU A 78 3.27 32.35 -8.71
C LEU A 78 4.51 31.44 -8.63
N LEU A 79 4.33 30.12 -8.79
CA LEU A 79 5.44 29.16 -8.85
C LEU A 79 6.42 29.47 -10.00
N LEU A 80 5.91 29.98 -11.13
CA LEU A 80 6.72 30.33 -12.30
C LEU A 80 7.36 31.72 -12.20
N SER A 81 6.68 32.69 -11.57
CA SER A 81 7.05 34.11 -11.66
C SER A 81 7.91 34.63 -10.50
N LEU A 82 7.82 34.04 -9.31
CA LEU A 82 8.53 34.56 -8.14
C LEU A 82 10.05 34.41 -8.30
N PRO A 83 10.88 35.38 -7.85
CA PRO A 83 12.33 35.33 -8.01
C PRO A 83 12.98 34.26 -7.12
N THR A 84 14.19 33.85 -7.48
CA THR A 84 14.97 32.86 -6.71
C THR A 84 15.43 33.46 -5.38
N VAL A 85 15.22 32.74 -4.28
CA VAL A 85 15.72 33.16 -2.96
C VAL A 85 17.12 32.57 -2.76
N HIS A 86 18.14 33.44 -2.65
CA HIS A 86 19.50 33.02 -2.28
C HIS A 86 19.55 32.82 -0.75
N THR A 87 19.29 31.60 -0.29
CA THR A 87 19.61 31.22 1.09
C THR A 87 21.10 30.87 1.20
N PRO A 88 21.89 31.52 2.09
CA PRO A 88 23.28 31.15 2.30
C PRO A 88 23.39 29.71 2.84
N PRO A 89 24.50 28.99 2.54
CA PRO A 89 24.65 27.60 2.95
C PRO A 89 24.63 27.47 4.48
N ALA A 90 23.94 26.43 4.97
CA ALA A 90 23.87 26.12 6.39
C ALA A 90 25.27 25.86 6.98
N PRO A 91 25.56 26.29 8.22
CA PRO A 91 26.83 26.03 8.86
C PRO A 91 27.06 24.53 9.06
N ALA A 92 28.30 24.08 8.86
CA ALA A 92 28.70 22.69 9.02
C ALA A 92 28.43 22.18 10.45
N PRO A 93 28.05 20.90 10.64
CA PRO A 93 27.78 20.35 11.96
C PRO A 93 29.06 20.37 12.82
N SER A 94 28.92 20.89 14.05
CA SER A 94 30.00 20.92 15.04
C SER A 94 30.38 19.49 15.46
N PRO A 95 31.68 19.14 15.59
CA PRO A 95 32.10 17.79 15.95
C PRO A 95 31.66 17.43 17.37
N ALA A 96 31.29 16.16 17.56
CA ALA A 96 30.83 15.61 18.84
C ALA A 96 31.93 15.63 19.92
N PRO A 97 31.59 15.70 21.23
CA PRO A 97 32.57 15.76 22.30
C PRO A 97 33.33 14.43 22.43
N ILE A 98 34.65 14.52 22.52
CA ILE A 98 35.55 13.39 22.78
C ILE A 98 35.39 12.95 24.25
N ALA A 99 35.15 11.66 24.47
CA ALA A 99 35.08 11.08 25.82
C ALA A 99 36.43 11.21 26.57
N GLN A 100 36.38 11.66 27.82
CA GLN A 100 37.55 11.75 28.70
C GLN A 100 38.01 10.36 29.18
N PRO A 101 39.33 10.09 29.33
CA PRO A 101 39.81 8.85 29.93
C PRO A 101 39.76 8.88 31.47
N ALA A 102 39.48 7.73 32.08
CA ALA A 102 39.41 7.53 33.54
C ALA A 102 40.78 7.67 34.24
N PRO A 103 40.82 8.03 35.55
CA PRO A 103 42.08 8.20 36.27
C PRO A 103 42.73 6.87 36.70
N ASN A 104 44.06 6.92 36.77
CA ASN A 104 45.02 5.84 37.04
C ASN A 104 45.04 5.43 38.53
N PRO A 105 45.24 4.15 38.90
CA PRO A 105 45.50 3.76 40.29
C PRO A 105 47.01 3.83 40.63
N THR A 106 47.30 4.15 41.90
CA THR A 106 48.63 4.30 42.52
C THR A 106 49.38 2.96 42.69
N PRO A 107 50.73 2.96 42.83
CA PRO A 107 51.55 1.75 42.82
C PRO A 107 51.89 1.20 44.22
N ALA A 108 52.06 -0.12 44.34
CA ALA A 108 52.67 -0.81 45.48
C ALA A 108 53.73 -1.83 44.99
N THR A 109 54.65 -2.16 45.89
CA THR A 109 56.06 -2.56 45.72
C THR A 109 56.38 -4.05 45.42
N SER A 110 57.48 -4.25 44.68
CA SER A 110 58.41 -5.38 44.38
C SER A 110 58.71 -6.45 45.49
N PRO A 111 59.48 -7.58 45.28
CA PRO A 111 59.43 -8.69 44.29
C PRO A 111 59.74 -10.15 44.83
N ALA A 112 59.56 -11.17 43.95
CA ALA A 112 60.27 -12.49 43.78
C ALA A 112 59.97 -13.73 44.72
N PRO A 113 60.35 -15.00 44.37
CA PRO A 113 60.12 -15.79 43.13
C PRO A 113 59.74 -17.31 43.33
N ALA A 114 59.47 -17.99 42.20
CA ALA A 114 59.65 -19.43 41.85
C ALA A 114 58.66 -20.53 42.33
N ALA A 115 57.94 -21.16 41.36
CA ALA A 115 58.16 -22.55 40.89
C ALA A 115 57.11 -22.98 39.82
N ARG A 116 57.59 -23.59 38.72
CA ARG A 116 56.86 -24.33 37.65
C ARG A 116 56.37 -25.70 38.19
N PRO A 117 55.51 -26.53 37.53
CA PRO A 117 55.02 -26.49 36.13
C PRO A 117 53.54 -26.87 35.84
N ALA A 118 53.15 -26.64 34.56
CA ALA A 118 51.90 -26.90 33.81
C ALA A 118 51.63 -28.41 33.52
N PRO A 119 50.61 -28.86 32.71
CA PRO A 119 49.64 -28.16 31.83
C PRO A 119 48.17 -28.70 31.95
N ILE A 120 47.16 -28.17 31.24
CA ILE A 120 46.64 -28.64 29.92
C ILE A 120 45.79 -27.53 29.28
N ALA A 121 45.88 -27.43 27.96
CA ALA A 121 45.31 -26.43 27.07
C ALA A 121 43.77 -26.49 26.92
N GLN A 122 43.15 -25.32 26.78
CA GLN A 122 41.90 -25.16 26.02
C GLN A 122 42.05 -23.96 25.07
N SER A 123 41.84 -24.26 23.79
CA SER A 123 42.01 -23.37 22.65
C SER A 123 40.87 -22.34 22.57
N ALA A 124 41.22 -21.10 22.24
CA ALA A 124 40.29 -20.04 21.90
C ALA A 124 39.55 -20.33 20.58
N PRO A 125 38.28 -19.92 20.42
CA PRO A 125 37.66 -19.82 19.10
C PRO A 125 38.17 -18.57 18.38
N THR A 126 38.87 -18.81 17.27
CA THR A 126 39.21 -17.82 16.24
C THR A 126 37.94 -17.32 15.56
N SER A 127 37.72 -16.01 15.58
CA SER A 127 36.70 -15.34 14.76
C SER A 127 37.19 -15.24 13.31
N THR A 128 36.58 -16.01 12.41
CA THR A 128 36.75 -15.86 10.96
C THR A 128 35.80 -14.76 10.45
N PRO A 129 36.26 -13.77 9.66
CA PRO A 129 35.36 -12.84 8.98
C PRO A 129 34.71 -13.52 7.77
N ALA A 130 33.38 -13.47 7.71
CA ALA A 130 32.59 -13.99 6.60
C ALA A 130 32.81 -13.17 5.32
N SER A 131 33.02 -13.90 4.22
CA SER A 131 33.21 -13.38 2.87
C SER A 131 31.98 -12.62 2.36
N ARG A 132 32.25 -11.45 1.77
CA ARG A 132 31.33 -10.64 0.95
C ARG A 132 30.70 -11.49 -0.18
N PRO A 133 29.38 -11.50 -0.38
CA PRO A 133 28.78 -12.10 -1.57
C PRO A 133 29.01 -11.21 -2.80
N THR A 134 29.38 -11.85 -3.91
CA THR A 134 29.53 -11.27 -5.25
C THR A 134 28.17 -10.89 -5.86
N PRO A 135 28.10 -9.90 -6.77
CA PRO A 135 26.87 -9.55 -7.48
C PRO A 135 26.50 -10.65 -8.47
N ILE A 136 25.25 -11.10 -8.43
CA ILE A 136 24.66 -11.98 -9.44
C ILE A 136 24.43 -11.15 -10.71
N ALA A 137 24.86 -11.68 -11.86
CA ALA A 137 24.69 -11.07 -13.17
C ALA A 137 23.20 -10.86 -13.51
N GLN A 138 22.90 -9.68 -14.07
CA GLN A 138 21.57 -9.35 -14.61
C GLN A 138 21.21 -10.29 -15.77
N PRO A 139 19.98 -10.82 -15.83
CA PRO A 139 19.46 -11.46 -17.04
C PRO A 139 19.31 -10.42 -18.16
N ALA A 140 19.66 -10.80 -19.39
CA ALA A 140 19.52 -9.99 -20.59
C ALA A 140 18.05 -9.56 -20.84
N PRO A 141 17.80 -8.40 -21.46
CA PRO A 141 16.45 -7.98 -21.83
C PRO A 141 15.84 -8.93 -22.86
N ASN A 142 14.60 -9.33 -22.61
CA ASN A 142 13.78 -10.15 -23.51
C ASN A 142 13.55 -9.39 -24.84
N PRO A 143 13.57 -10.04 -26.02
CA PRO A 143 13.40 -9.35 -27.29
C PRO A 143 11.97 -8.80 -27.46
N THR A 144 11.91 -7.60 -28.03
CA THR A 144 10.69 -6.89 -28.42
C THR A 144 9.83 -7.71 -29.39
N PRO A 145 8.53 -7.90 -29.15
CA PRO A 145 7.62 -8.48 -30.14
C PRO A 145 7.49 -7.54 -31.36
N ALA A 146 7.54 -8.11 -32.56
CA ALA A 146 7.28 -7.42 -33.81
C ALA A 146 5.83 -6.90 -33.88
N PRO A 147 5.56 -5.79 -34.58
CA PRO A 147 4.22 -5.22 -34.68
C PRO A 147 3.30 -6.13 -35.50
N ILE A 148 2.15 -6.49 -34.92
CA ILE A 148 1.06 -7.16 -35.62
C ILE A 148 0.38 -6.14 -36.54
N ALA A 149 0.28 -6.46 -37.82
CA ALA A 149 -0.41 -5.64 -38.81
C ALA A 149 -1.90 -5.45 -38.44
N GLN A 150 -2.35 -4.21 -38.42
CA GLN A 150 -3.77 -3.87 -38.29
C GLN A 150 -4.54 -4.30 -39.56
N PRO A 151 -5.71 -4.95 -39.45
CA PRO A 151 -6.61 -5.09 -40.58
C PRO A 151 -7.25 -3.74 -40.95
N ALA A 152 -7.31 -3.46 -42.25
CA ALA A 152 -7.90 -2.26 -42.84
C ALA A 152 -9.41 -2.11 -42.51
N PRO A 153 -9.94 -0.89 -42.41
CA PRO A 153 -11.37 -0.66 -42.23
C PRO A 153 -12.14 -1.04 -43.50
N SER A 154 -13.23 -1.80 -43.34
CA SER A 154 -14.19 -2.07 -44.43
C SER A 154 -15.01 -0.82 -44.75
N PRO A 155 -15.38 -0.59 -46.02
CA PRO A 155 -16.11 0.61 -46.43
C PRO A 155 -17.59 0.55 -46.03
N ILE A 156 -18.13 1.71 -45.64
CA ILE A 156 -19.55 1.93 -45.34
C ILE A 156 -20.35 1.96 -46.65
N PRO A 157 -21.47 1.21 -46.79
CA PRO A 157 -22.33 1.34 -47.96
C PRO A 157 -23.15 2.63 -47.91
N ALA A 158 -23.13 3.41 -48.99
CA ALA A 158 -23.98 4.58 -49.18
C ALA A 158 -25.46 4.17 -49.29
N SER A 159 -26.32 4.78 -48.47
CA SER A 159 -27.77 4.60 -48.53
C SER A 159 -28.34 5.26 -49.80
N ARG A 160 -28.98 4.46 -50.64
CA ARG A 160 -29.75 4.93 -51.81
C ARG A 160 -31.12 5.42 -51.35
N LEU A 161 -31.44 6.68 -51.64
CA LEU A 161 -32.79 7.23 -51.46
C LEU A 161 -33.75 6.60 -52.48
N VAL A 162 -34.85 6.03 -52.01
CA VAL A 162 -36.00 5.64 -52.84
C VAL A 162 -37.20 6.56 -52.55
N PRO A 163 -38.02 6.90 -53.56
CA PRO A 163 -39.11 7.87 -53.40
C PRO A 163 -40.27 7.34 -52.55
N ILE A 164 -40.83 8.22 -51.73
CA ILE A 164 -42.00 7.98 -50.88
C ILE A 164 -43.27 7.98 -51.75
N ALA A 165 -43.99 6.86 -51.81
CA ALA A 165 -45.36 6.80 -52.30
C ALA A 165 -46.34 7.19 -51.17
N GLN A 166 -47.38 7.95 -51.53
CA GLN A 166 -48.39 8.52 -50.63
C GLN A 166 -49.23 7.44 -49.90
N PRO A 167 -49.70 7.71 -48.66
CA PRO A 167 -50.50 6.76 -47.89
C PRO A 167 -51.97 6.72 -48.36
N ALA A 168 -52.50 5.51 -48.52
CA ALA A 168 -53.93 5.23 -48.62
C ALA A 168 -54.63 5.37 -47.25
N PRO A 169 -55.95 5.64 -47.18
CA PRO A 169 -56.66 5.80 -45.92
C PRO A 169 -56.72 4.50 -45.12
N ASN A 170 -56.43 4.61 -43.84
CA ASN A 170 -56.30 3.52 -42.87
C ASN A 170 -57.68 2.86 -42.59
N PRO A 171 -57.84 1.52 -42.70
CA PRO A 171 -59.02 0.85 -42.16
C PRO A 171 -58.92 0.77 -40.63
N THR A 172 -60.07 0.90 -39.96
CA THR A 172 -60.22 0.78 -38.50
C THR A 172 -59.62 -0.55 -37.99
N PRO A 173 -58.68 -0.55 -37.03
CA PRO A 173 -58.13 -1.78 -36.48
C PRO A 173 -59.18 -2.53 -35.65
N ALA A 174 -59.34 -3.82 -35.92
CA ALA A 174 -60.01 -4.76 -35.01
C ALA A 174 -59.19 -4.91 -33.72
N PRO A 175 -59.80 -5.32 -32.58
CA PRO A 175 -59.07 -5.49 -31.32
C PRO A 175 -57.99 -6.56 -31.46
N ILE A 176 -56.73 -6.17 -31.34
CA ILE A 176 -55.60 -7.10 -31.31
C ILE A 176 -55.67 -7.85 -29.97
N ALA A 177 -55.82 -9.17 -30.01
CA ALA A 177 -55.66 -10.00 -28.83
C ALA A 177 -54.25 -9.76 -28.26
N GLN A 178 -54.18 -9.32 -27.00
CA GLN A 178 -52.90 -9.11 -26.33
C GLN A 178 -52.08 -10.41 -26.34
N PRO A 179 -50.80 -10.40 -26.78
CA PRO A 179 -49.93 -11.55 -26.61
C PRO A 179 -49.82 -11.86 -25.11
N ALA A 180 -49.97 -13.13 -24.74
CA ALA A 180 -49.74 -13.56 -23.37
C ALA A 180 -48.34 -13.09 -22.90
N PRO A 181 -48.22 -12.58 -21.66
CA PRO A 181 -46.94 -12.09 -21.15
C PRO A 181 -45.91 -13.23 -21.20
N GLN A 182 -44.89 -13.08 -22.04
CA GLN A 182 -43.74 -13.97 -21.99
C GLN A 182 -43.04 -13.77 -20.63
N PRO A 183 -42.67 -14.84 -19.92
CA PRO A 183 -41.92 -14.71 -18.68
C PRO A 183 -40.58 -14.03 -19.01
N VAL A 184 -40.44 -12.78 -18.58
CA VAL A 184 -39.17 -12.05 -18.63
C VAL A 184 -38.20 -12.84 -17.76
N LEU A 185 -37.24 -13.54 -18.38
CA LEU A 185 -36.11 -14.11 -17.66
C LEU A 185 -35.41 -12.96 -16.94
N ARG A 186 -35.59 -12.87 -15.63
CA ARG A 186 -34.83 -11.92 -14.81
C ARG A 186 -33.34 -12.21 -15.05
N PRO A 187 -32.49 -11.21 -15.27
CA PRO A 187 -31.06 -11.41 -15.18
C PRO A 187 -30.76 -12.13 -13.87
N ALA A 188 -30.07 -13.27 -13.92
CA ALA A 188 -29.63 -13.94 -12.70
C ALA A 188 -28.86 -12.92 -11.85
N PRO A 189 -29.11 -12.82 -10.53
CA PRO A 189 -28.33 -11.93 -9.68
C PRO A 189 -26.86 -12.30 -9.84
N SER A 190 -26.00 -11.31 -10.13
CA SER A 190 -24.56 -11.51 -10.15
C SER A 190 -24.14 -12.22 -8.85
N PRO A 191 -23.27 -13.24 -8.90
CA PRO A 191 -22.95 -14.02 -7.72
C PRO A 191 -22.27 -13.12 -6.68
N VAL A 192 -22.99 -12.82 -5.60
CA VAL A 192 -22.41 -12.23 -4.40
C VAL A 192 -21.46 -13.28 -3.83
N LEU A 193 -20.18 -12.95 -3.67
CA LEU A 193 -19.22 -13.87 -3.06
C LEU A 193 -19.69 -14.26 -1.65
N THR A 194 -19.61 -15.55 -1.34
CA THR A 194 -19.82 -16.06 0.01
C THR A 194 -18.71 -15.60 0.95
N GLU A 195 -18.96 -15.59 2.26
CA GLU A 195 -17.96 -15.25 3.27
C GLU A 195 -16.67 -16.07 3.10
N ALA A 196 -16.80 -17.39 2.94
CA ALA A 196 -15.67 -18.28 2.73
C ALA A 196 -14.83 -17.92 1.49
N GLN A 197 -15.48 -17.48 0.40
CA GLN A 197 -14.78 -17.01 -0.80
C GLN A 197 -14.05 -15.69 -0.56
N VAL A 198 -14.66 -14.75 0.16
CA VAL A 198 -14.02 -13.46 0.50
C VAL A 198 -12.85 -13.69 1.46
N PHE A 199 -13.00 -14.56 2.45
CA PHE A 199 -11.93 -14.92 3.36
C PHE A 199 -10.77 -15.59 2.62
N GLN A 200 -11.04 -16.57 1.76
CA GLN A 200 -10.01 -17.22 0.96
C GLN A 200 -9.26 -16.22 0.07
N GLU A 201 -9.97 -15.24 -0.48
CA GLU A 201 -9.38 -14.16 -1.26
C GLU A 201 -8.49 -13.25 -0.40
N ALA A 202 -8.96 -12.82 0.77
CA ALA A 202 -8.20 -12.02 1.73
C ALA A 202 -6.93 -12.74 2.19
N LEU A 203 -7.06 -14.02 2.56
CA LEU A 203 -5.97 -14.88 2.99
C LEU A 203 -4.91 -15.02 1.88
N ARG A 204 -5.34 -15.23 0.63
CA ARG A 204 -4.43 -15.32 -0.52
C ARG A 204 -3.64 -14.03 -0.71
N PHE A 205 -4.29 -12.87 -0.59
CA PHE A 205 -3.61 -11.58 -0.67
C PHE A 205 -2.56 -11.44 0.45
N THR A 206 -2.95 -11.70 1.70
CA THR A 206 -2.08 -11.52 2.86
C THR A 206 -0.88 -12.46 2.83
N LEU A 207 -1.07 -13.75 2.55
CA LEU A 207 0.02 -14.75 2.53
C LEU A 207 1.08 -14.48 1.45
N ARG A 208 0.70 -13.83 0.34
CA ARG A 208 1.66 -13.36 -0.67
C ARG A 208 2.71 -12.43 -0.07
N TRP A 209 2.30 -11.59 0.90
CA TRP A 209 3.16 -10.60 1.55
C TRP A 209 3.86 -11.11 2.81
N GLU A 210 3.37 -12.17 3.45
CA GLU A 210 4.02 -12.81 4.62
C GLU A 210 5.20 -13.73 4.26
N GLY A 211 5.51 -13.87 2.96
CA GLY A 211 6.68 -14.63 2.50
C GLY A 211 6.37 -15.98 1.88
N GLY A 212 5.12 -16.26 1.49
CA GLY A 212 4.84 -17.39 0.59
C GLY A 212 3.39 -17.85 0.56
N TYR A 213 2.75 -17.70 -0.62
CA TYR A 213 1.81 -18.70 -1.11
C TYR A 213 2.59 -19.59 -2.08
N VAL A 214 3.47 -20.44 -1.55
CA VAL A 214 4.27 -21.38 -2.36
C VAL A 214 3.66 -22.76 -2.17
N ASN A 215 2.92 -23.22 -3.19
CA ASN A 215 2.34 -24.56 -3.25
C ASN A 215 3.43 -25.59 -3.60
N HIS A 216 4.50 -25.66 -2.79
CA HIS A 216 5.60 -26.61 -3.02
C HIS A 216 5.93 -27.40 -1.74
N PRO A 217 5.89 -28.75 -1.77
CA PRO A 217 6.15 -29.62 -0.61
C PRO A 217 7.56 -29.56 0.00
N ALA A 218 8.45 -28.68 -0.49
CA ALA A 218 9.88 -28.69 -0.18
C ALA A 218 10.39 -27.39 0.45
N ASP A 219 9.49 -26.50 0.89
CA ASP A 219 9.91 -25.21 1.44
C ASP A 219 10.45 -25.39 2.87
N CYS A 220 11.78 -25.37 3.00
CA CYS A 220 12.51 -25.60 4.25
C CYS A 220 12.68 -24.29 5.04
N GLY A 221 11.57 -23.59 5.35
CA GLY A 221 11.58 -22.43 6.24
C GLY A 221 12.04 -22.79 7.66
N GLY A 222 12.74 -21.88 8.36
CA GLY A 222 13.10 -22.00 9.78
C GLY A 222 11.88 -22.00 10.72
N GLU A 223 12.02 -21.53 11.96
CA GLU A 223 11.00 -21.59 13.05
C GLU A 223 9.65 -20.87 12.77
N THR A 224 9.39 -20.42 11.55
CA THR A 224 8.17 -19.74 11.06
C THR A 224 7.81 -20.22 9.65
N ASN A 225 6.53 -20.51 9.38
CA ASN A 225 6.00 -20.86 8.05
C ASN A 225 4.67 -20.11 7.81
N PHE A 226 4.41 -19.57 6.62
CA PHE A 226 3.22 -18.73 6.32
C PHE A 226 3.02 -17.55 7.28
N GLY A 227 4.09 -16.98 7.84
CA GLY A 227 4.03 -15.97 8.90
C GLY A 227 3.62 -16.49 10.30
N ILE A 228 3.37 -17.80 10.43
CA ILE A 228 2.99 -18.46 11.68
C ILE A 228 4.24 -18.96 12.41
N THR A 229 4.44 -18.51 13.64
CA THR A 229 5.56 -18.93 14.48
C THR A 229 5.35 -20.33 15.05
N THR A 230 6.44 -21.00 15.43
CA THR A 230 6.37 -22.29 16.16
C THR A 230 5.54 -22.20 17.45
N ALA A 231 5.62 -21.08 18.18
CA ALA A 231 4.85 -20.88 19.40
C ALA A 231 3.34 -20.79 19.10
N THR A 232 2.95 -20.00 18.10
CA THR A 232 1.56 -19.88 17.64
C THR A 232 1.02 -21.22 17.18
N TYR A 233 1.77 -21.96 16.35
CA TYR A 233 1.33 -23.26 15.84
C TYR A 233 1.19 -24.31 16.95
N ARG A 234 2.13 -24.34 17.91
CA ARG A 234 2.04 -25.24 19.06
C ARG A 234 0.79 -24.94 19.90
N ALA A 235 0.51 -23.68 20.19
CA ALA A 235 -0.68 -23.29 20.94
C ALA A 235 -1.97 -23.68 20.20
N TYR A 236 -2.01 -23.47 18.89
CA TYR A 236 -3.12 -23.91 18.04
C TYR A 236 -3.33 -25.42 18.13
N ARG A 237 -2.31 -26.24 17.89
CA ARG A 237 -2.45 -27.71 17.95
C ARG A 237 -2.85 -28.21 19.34
N GLN A 238 -2.31 -27.61 20.40
CA GLN A 238 -2.70 -27.91 21.77
C GLN A 238 -4.20 -27.60 21.99
N SER A 239 -4.71 -26.47 21.49
CA SER A 239 -6.13 -26.12 21.60
C SER A 239 -7.05 -27.09 20.84
N ARG A 240 -6.52 -27.77 19.82
CA ARG A 240 -7.22 -28.81 19.04
C ARG A 240 -7.02 -30.22 19.59
N GLY A 241 -6.27 -30.40 20.67
CA GLY A 241 -5.92 -31.72 21.20
C GLY A 241 -5.02 -32.56 20.28
N LEU A 242 -4.31 -31.90 19.36
CA LEU A 242 -3.43 -32.54 18.38
C LEU A 242 -2.00 -32.66 18.93
N PRO A 243 -1.23 -33.69 18.54
CA PRO A 243 0.15 -33.86 18.99
C PRO A 243 1.04 -32.72 18.49
N VAL A 244 2.10 -32.40 19.24
CA VAL A 244 3.07 -31.37 18.85
C VAL A 244 3.69 -31.74 17.49
N GLN A 245 3.75 -30.75 16.60
CA GLN A 245 4.31 -30.89 15.26
C GLN A 245 5.17 -29.67 14.94
N SER A 246 6.20 -29.86 14.12
CA SER A 246 7.00 -28.75 13.60
C SER A 246 6.14 -27.88 12.68
N VAL A 247 6.27 -26.55 12.80
CA VAL A 247 5.55 -25.58 11.93
C VAL A 247 5.92 -25.73 10.45
N ARG A 248 7.05 -26.39 10.14
CA ARG A 248 7.42 -26.79 8.77
C ARG A 248 6.42 -27.73 8.11
N LEU A 249 5.69 -28.50 8.91
CA LEU A 249 4.71 -29.48 8.43
C LEU A 249 3.27 -28.94 8.52
N ILE A 250 3.09 -27.64 8.78
CA ILE A 250 1.75 -27.04 8.84
C ILE A 250 1.04 -27.22 7.50
N THR A 251 -0.23 -27.64 7.56
CA THR A 251 -1.05 -27.82 6.36
C THR A 251 -1.76 -26.52 5.98
N GLU A 252 -2.16 -26.37 4.71
CA GLU A 252 -2.95 -25.21 4.26
C GLU A 252 -4.27 -25.06 5.04
N ASP A 253 -4.92 -26.17 5.40
CA ASP A 253 -6.13 -26.16 6.21
C ASP A 253 -5.88 -25.63 7.63
N GLU A 254 -4.76 -26.01 8.25
CA GLU A 254 -4.36 -25.47 9.56
C GLU A 254 -3.97 -23.99 9.45
N VAL A 255 -3.27 -23.57 8.39
CA VAL A 255 -2.96 -22.16 8.13
C VAL A 255 -4.27 -21.37 8.04
N ARG A 256 -5.22 -21.82 7.21
CA ARG A 256 -6.53 -21.19 7.04
C ARG A 256 -7.25 -21.06 8.38
N ASP A 257 -7.35 -22.14 9.14
CA ASP A 257 -8.07 -22.15 10.43
C ASP A 257 -7.41 -21.21 11.46
N ILE A 258 -6.07 -21.16 11.51
CA ILE A 258 -5.35 -20.23 12.38
C ILE A 258 -5.65 -18.78 12.00
N TYR A 259 -5.56 -18.43 10.72
CA TYR A 259 -5.83 -17.06 10.28
C TYR A 259 -7.30 -16.67 10.47
N GLU A 260 -8.22 -17.62 10.29
CA GLU A 260 -9.64 -17.40 10.51
C GLU A 260 -9.93 -17.08 11.98
N GLN A 261 -9.39 -17.89 12.90
CA GLN A 261 -9.67 -17.77 14.34
C GLN A 261 -8.93 -16.64 15.02
N LEU A 262 -7.69 -16.34 14.59
CA LEU A 262 -6.87 -15.34 15.28
C LEU A 262 -7.05 -13.93 14.70
N TYR A 263 -7.51 -13.81 13.45
CA TYR A 263 -7.61 -12.52 12.77
C TYR A 263 -8.97 -12.25 12.13
N TRP A 264 -9.48 -13.15 11.27
CA TRP A 264 -10.72 -12.89 10.52
C TRP A 264 -11.94 -12.72 11.43
N GLN A 265 -12.19 -13.71 12.30
CA GLN A 265 -13.33 -13.70 13.22
C GLN A 265 -13.17 -12.62 14.30
N PRO A 266 -12.02 -12.47 14.99
CA PRO A 266 -11.85 -11.43 16.01
C PRO A 266 -11.92 -10.00 15.45
N ALA A 267 -11.50 -9.78 14.19
CA ALA A 267 -11.65 -8.49 13.51
C ALA A 267 -13.04 -8.29 12.87
N GLN A 268 -13.96 -9.25 13.05
CA GLN A 268 -15.33 -9.23 12.55
C GLN A 268 -15.43 -8.99 11.04
N CYS A 269 -14.47 -9.51 10.27
CA CYS A 269 -14.41 -9.34 8.82
C CYS A 269 -15.62 -9.94 8.09
N SER A 270 -16.27 -10.96 8.65
CA SER A 270 -17.50 -11.60 8.13
C SER A 270 -18.66 -10.61 7.94
N MET A 271 -18.66 -9.52 8.70
CA MET A 271 -19.67 -8.46 8.59
C MET A 271 -19.41 -7.49 7.44
N MET A 272 -18.25 -7.61 6.79
CA MET A 272 -17.76 -6.66 5.82
C MET A 272 -17.95 -7.17 4.39
N GLN A 273 -18.43 -6.32 3.50
CA GLN A 273 -18.32 -6.56 2.07
C GLN A 273 -16.85 -6.65 1.64
N ARG A 274 -16.61 -7.44 0.57
CA ARG A 274 -15.30 -7.79 0.00
C ARG A 274 -14.20 -6.72 0.14
N PRO A 275 -14.33 -5.49 -0.38
CA PRO A 275 -13.21 -4.53 -0.38
C PRO A 275 -12.72 -4.21 1.04
N LEU A 276 -13.66 -3.99 1.97
CA LEU A 276 -13.31 -3.70 3.36
C LEU A 276 -12.86 -4.96 4.10
N ALA A 277 -13.50 -6.10 3.87
CA ALA A 277 -13.12 -7.35 4.52
C ALA A 277 -11.66 -7.72 4.24
N ILE A 278 -11.24 -7.63 2.97
CA ILE A 278 -9.86 -7.92 2.56
C ILE A 278 -8.89 -6.92 3.19
N ALA A 279 -9.17 -5.61 3.10
CA ALA A 279 -8.29 -4.59 3.64
C ALA A 279 -8.18 -4.63 5.17
N HIS A 280 -9.30 -4.84 5.85
CA HIS A 280 -9.36 -4.90 7.31
C HIS A 280 -8.67 -6.15 7.85
N PHE A 281 -8.89 -7.31 7.22
CA PHE A 281 -8.18 -8.55 7.55
C PHE A 281 -6.66 -8.40 7.41
N ASP A 282 -6.17 -7.91 6.26
CA ASP A 282 -4.73 -7.70 6.06
C ASP A 282 -4.15 -6.72 7.08
N THR A 283 -4.94 -5.71 7.47
CA THR A 283 -4.56 -4.76 8.53
C THR A 283 -4.51 -5.44 9.89
N ALA A 284 -5.43 -6.34 10.20
CA ALA A 284 -5.43 -7.09 11.46
C ALA A 284 -4.22 -8.02 11.56
N VAL A 285 -3.78 -8.62 10.46
CA VAL A 285 -2.55 -9.43 10.43
C VAL A 285 -1.31 -8.56 10.65
N ASN A 286 -1.23 -7.40 10.00
CA ASN A 286 -0.04 -6.54 10.05
C ASN A 286 0.08 -5.72 11.36
N PHE A 287 -1.04 -5.23 11.89
CA PHE A 287 -1.10 -4.30 13.03
C PHE A 287 -1.81 -4.87 14.27
N GLY A 288 -2.26 -6.13 14.21
CA GLY A 288 -3.12 -6.75 15.21
C GLY A 288 -4.59 -6.34 15.08
N VAL A 289 -5.49 -7.18 15.60
CA VAL A 289 -6.96 -6.98 15.57
C VAL A 289 -7.38 -5.63 16.16
N GLY A 290 -6.83 -5.28 17.32
CA GLY A 290 -7.08 -3.98 17.94
C GLY A 290 -6.51 -2.80 17.14
N GLY A 291 -5.39 -3.00 16.42
CA GLY A 291 -4.82 -2.00 15.53
C GLY A 291 -5.68 -1.76 14.29
N ALA A 292 -6.23 -2.80 13.69
CA ALA A 292 -7.19 -2.68 12.59
C ALA A 292 -8.45 -1.93 13.03
N THR A 293 -8.99 -2.29 14.20
CA THR A 293 -10.15 -1.61 14.79
C THR A 293 -9.85 -0.13 15.09
N MET A 294 -8.66 0.17 15.61
CA MET A 294 -8.21 1.55 15.87
C MET A 294 -8.28 2.41 14.61
N PHE A 295 -7.71 1.94 13.49
CA PHE A 295 -7.77 2.67 12.22
C PHE A 295 -9.22 2.89 11.76
N LEU A 296 -10.08 1.87 11.87
CA LEU A 296 -11.47 1.98 11.44
C LEU A 296 -12.23 3.01 12.28
N GLN A 297 -12.01 3.04 13.60
CA GLN A 297 -12.59 4.03 14.50
C GLN A 297 -12.11 5.45 14.19
N GLU A 298 -10.81 5.65 13.92
CA GLU A 298 -10.27 6.95 13.49
C GLU A 298 -10.93 7.44 12.19
N ILE A 299 -11.07 6.55 11.20
CA ILE A 299 -11.68 6.83 9.89
C ILE A 299 -13.16 7.19 10.03
N LEU A 300 -13.89 6.51 10.92
CA LEU A 300 -15.31 6.76 11.20
C LEU A 300 -15.56 7.93 12.15
N GLY A 301 -14.49 8.57 12.69
CA GLY A 301 -14.62 9.66 13.66
C GLY A 301 -15.19 9.21 15.02
N LEU A 302 -15.00 7.94 15.38
CA LEU A 302 -15.47 7.36 16.62
C LEU A 302 -14.43 7.51 17.73
N ARG A 303 -14.85 7.29 18.98
CA ARG A 303 -13.93 7.08 20.09
C ARG A 303 -13.03 5.87 19.78
N VAL A 304 -11.73 6.07 19.91
CA VAL A 304 -10.73 5.04 19.64
C VAL A 304 -10.46 4.24 20.91
N ASP A 305 -11.18 3.13 21.10
CA ASP A 305 -10.99 2.18 22.21
C ASP A 305 -10.45 0.82 21.75
N ARG A 306 -10.26 0.63 20.44
CA ARG A 306 -9.73 -0.59 19.81
C ARG A 306 -10.64 -1.81 19.97
N VAL A 307 -11.88 -1.61 20.39
CA VAL A 307 -12.90 -2.66 20.52
C VAL A 307 -13.89 -2.53 19.38
N PHE A 308 -14.07 -3.60 18.61
CA PHE A 308 -15.10 -3.66 17.58
C PHE A 308 -16.45 -3.95 18.28
N GLY A 309 -16.97 -2.94 18.96
CA GLY A 309 -18.25 -3.03 19.68
C GLY A 309 -19.45 -2.65 18.81
N PRO A 310 -20.66 -2.65 19.38
CA PRO A 310 -21.90 -2.34 18.67
C PRO A 310 -21.88 -1.00 17.93
N VAL A 311 -21.23 0.02 18.50
CA VAL A 311 -21.10 1.35 17.88
C VAL A 311 -20.24 1.30 16.61
N THR A 312 -19.06 0.66 16.69
CA THR A 312 -18.16 0.47 15.54
C THR A 312 -18.84 -0.37 14.46
N GLN A 313 -19.55 -1.43 14.86
CA GLN A 313 -20.31 -2.31 13.98
C GLN A 313 -21.40 -1.55 13.22
N GLN A 314 -22.23 -0.78 13.93
CA GLN A 314 -23.30 -0.01 13.31
C GLN A 314 -22.75 1.03 12.33
N ALA A 315 -21.72 1.79 12.73
CA ALA A 315 -21.12 2.81 11.88
C ALA A 315 -20.47 2.21 10.62
N THR A 316 -19.82 1.05 10.74
CA THR A 316 -19.20 0.34 9.63
C THR A 316 -20.26 -0.15 8.64
N ALA A 317 -21.34 -0.75 9.14
CA ALA A 317 -22.42 -1.29 8.31
C ALA A 317 -23.17 -0.22 7.50
N GLN A 318 -23.16 1.04 7.93
CA GLN A 318 -23.82 2.16 7.25
C GLN A 318 -22.91 2.89 6.25
N ALA A 319 -21.60 2.63 6.28
CA ALA A 319 -20.64 3.31 5.43
C ALA A 319 -20.46 2.61 4.08
N SER A 320 -19.83 3.29 3.12
CA SER A 320 -19.35 2.64 1.89
C SER A 320 -18.11 1.80 2.21
N HIS A 321 -18.21 0.49 2.03
CA HIS A 321 -17.09 -0.41 2.34
C HIS A 321 -15.90 -0.21 1.39
N LEU A 322 -16.14 0.21 0.14
CA LEU A 322 -15.04 0.56 -0.76
C LEU A 322 -14.32 1.83 -0.30
N ASP A 323 -15.06 2.87 0.09
CA ASP A 323 -14.47 4.11 0.61
C ASP A 323 -13.67 3.86 1.90
N LEU A 324 -14.26 3.13 2.86
CA LEU A 324 -13.57 2.75 4.08
C LEU A 324 -12.27 1.98 3.80
N ALA A 325 -12.30 1.03 2.86
CA ALA A 325 -11.12 0.25 2.50
C ALA A 325 -10.01 1.12 1.89
N GLN A 326 -10.36 2.08 1.03
CA GLN A 326 -9.41 3.03 0.44
C GLN A 326 -8.81 3.96 1.50
N ARG A 327 -9.65 4.51 2.38
CA ARG A 327 -9.21 5.35 3.51
C ARG A 327 -8.35 4.58 4.50
N LEU A 328 -8.62 3.28 4.70
CA LEU A 328 -7.81 2.40 5.53
C LEU A 328 -6.41 2.18 4.94
N CYS A 329 -6.30 1.94 3.63
CA CYS A 329 -4.99 1.85 2.96
C CYS A 329 -4.19 3.15 3.09
N GLN A 330 -4.85 4.31 2.95
CA GLN A 330 -4.22 5.61 3.16
C GLN A 330 -3.78 5.80 4.63
N ALA A 331 -4.62 5.45 5.60
CA ALA A 331 -4.29 5.58 7.01
C ALA A 331 -3.07 4.71 7.42
N ARG A 332 -2.94 3.52 6.84
CA ARG A 332 -1.75 2.66 6.99
C ARG A 332 -0.49 3.32 6.42
N THR A 333 -0.61 3.91 5.22
CA THR A 333 0.47 4.66 4.58
C THR A 333 0.93 5.82 5.47
N ASP A 334 -0.01 6.62 5.98
CA ASP A 334 0.29 7.74 6.85
C ASP A 334 0.93 7.30 8.17
N TYR A 335 0.46 6.20 8.75
CA TYR A 335 1.04 5.61 9.95
C TYR A 335 2.51 5.22 9.74
N ARG A 336 2.84 4.63 8.58
CA ARG A 336 4.21 4.20 8.26
C ARG A 336 5.16 5.38 8.07
N TYR A 337 4.71 6.44 7.40
CA TYR A 337 5.48 7.68 7.35
C TYR A 337 5.69 8.27 8.74
N ARG A 338 4.65 8.35 9.59
CA ARG A 338 4.80 8.80 10.99
C ARG A 338 5.79 7.94 11.77
N ARG A 339 5.74 6.61 11.59
CA ARG A 339 6.66 5.66 12.24
C ARG A 339 8.11 5.92 11.84
N VAL A 340 8.39 6.11 10.55
CA VAL A 340 9.75 6.39 10.06
C VAL A 340 10.23 7.79 10.45
N THR A 341 9.34 8.78 10.56
CA THR A 341 9.70 10.09 11.11
C THR A 341 10.10 9.99 12.58
N ARG A 342 9.37 9.19 13.37
CA ARG A 342 9.67 8.97 14.80
C ARG A 342 10.92 8.11 15.01
N ASP A 343 11.12 7.11 14.17
CA ASP A 343 12.25 6.20 14.20
C ASP A 343 12.83 6.01 12.79
N PRO A 344 13.82 6.83 12.40
CA PRO A 344 14.44 6.79 11.08
C PRO A 344 15.11 5.44 10.75
N SER A 345 15.46 4.62 11.75
CA SER A 345 16.04 3.28 11.51
C SER A 345 15.09 2.38 10.71
N GLN A 346 13.78 2.60 10.84
CA GLN A 346 12.74 1.83 10.17
C GLN A 346 12.63 2.14 8.68
N ARG A 347 13.32 3.17 8.17
CA ARG A 347 13.24 3.61 6.76
C ARG A 347 13.57 2.49 5.78
N VAL A 348 14.44 1.55 6.16
CA VAL A 348 14.83 0.39 5.34
C VAL A 348 13.63 -0.49 4.97
N PHE A 349 12.57 -0.51 5.78
CA PHE A 349 11.36 -1.30 5.55
C PHE A 349 10.24 -0.52 4.83
N LEU A 350 10.37 0.81 4.76
CA LEU A 350 9.29 1.68 4.31
C LEU A 350 8.80 1.35 2.90
N GLN A 351 9.72 1.11 1.97
CA GLN A 351 9.34 0.83 0.59
C GLN A 351 8.50 -0.45 0.49
N GLY A 352 8.97 -1.56 1.09
CA GLY A 352 8.23 -2.83 1.07
C GLY A 352 6.88 -2.74 1.77
N TRP A 353 6.78 -1.94 2.83
CA TRP A 353 5.49 -1.61 3.42
C TRP A 353 4.59 -0.90 2.39
N LEU A 354 5.02 0.23 1.83
CA LEU A 354 4.22 1.02 0.88
C LEU A 354 3.80 0.20 -0.35
N ASP A 355 4.66 -0.69 -0.83
CA ASP A 355 4.33 -1.60 -1.93
C ASP A 355 3.14 -2.52 -1.58
N ARG A 356 3.09 -3.06 -0.35
CA ARG A 356 1.94 -3.84 0.15
C ARG A 356 0.66 -3.02 0.20
N ASP A 357 0.70 -1.78 0.67
CA ASP A 357 -0.50 -0.94 0.75
C ASP A 357 -0.99 -0.54 -0.64
N ASN A 358 -0.09 -0.23 -1.56
CA ASN A 358 -0.43 0.08 -2.95
C ASN A 358 -1.00 -1.14 -3.68
N ASP A 359 -0.45 -2.33 -3.45
CA ASP A 359 -1.00 -3.57 -4.00
C ASP A 359 -2.39 -3.84 -3.42
N LEU A 360 -2.57 -3.70 -2.10
CA LEU A 360 -3.87 -3.85 -1.45
C LEU A 360 -4.90 -2.88 -2.04
N LEU A 361 -4.54 -1.60 -2.20
CA LEU A 361 -5.42 -0.57 -2.76
C LEU A 361 -5.89 -0.91 -4.19
N ARG A 362 -5.04 -1.53 -5.00
CA ARG A 362 -5.41 -2.02 -6.35
C ARG A 362 -6.28 -3.27 -6.25
N TYR A 363 -5.96 -4.18 -5.33
CA TYR A 363 -6.61 -5.48 -5.19
C TYR A 363 -8.08 -5.39 -4.76
N ILE A 364 -8.41 -4.39 -3.92
CA ILE A 364 -9.77 -4.16 -3.42
C ILE A 364 -10.68 -3.46 -4.44
N GLN A 365 -10.16 -2.96 -5.57
CA GLN A 365 -10.99 -2.32 -6.58
C GLN A 365 -12.00 -3.32 -7.17
N PRO A 366 -13.15 -2.82 -7.66
CA PRO A 366 -14.06 -3.64 -8.44
C PRO A 366 -13.33 -4.20 -9.67
N GLN A 367 -13.42 -5.51 -9.89
CA GLN A 367 -12.94 -6.10 -11.13
C GLN A 367 -13.82 -5.57 -12.26
N LYS A 368 -13.22 -4.96 -13.29
CA LYS A 368 -13.96 -4.62 -14.51
C LYS A 368 -14.46 -5.94 -15.11
N GLN A 369 -15.78 -6.09 -15.24
CA GLN A 369 -16.32 -7.14 -16.08
C GLN A 369 -15.89 -6.86 -17.53
N PRO A 370 -15.37 -7.87 -18.25
CA PRO A 370 -14.92 -7.71 -19.63
C PRO A 370 -16.03 -7.26 -20.57
#